data_AF-A0A7Y1UN07-F1
#
_entry.id   AF-A0A7Y1UN07-F1
#
_cell.length_a   1.000
_cell.length_b   1.000
_cell.length_c   1.000
_cell.angle_alpha   90.00
_cell.angle_beta   90.00
_cell.angle_gamma   90.00
#
_symmetry.space_group_name_H-M   'P 1'
#
loop_
_entity.id
_entity.type
_entity.pdbx_description
1 polymer ?
#
loop_
_entity_poly.entity_id
_entity_poly.type
_entity_poly.pdbx_seq_one_letter_code
_entity_poly.pdbx_strand_id
1 'polypeptide(L)'
;MHPIGEVGRRALRILQSEPAITEAAAWGVTETPQRTRVVEDLEGAAVVVTDHGEPDELAAACLDAGAALVTIDTWGAEPAAAFADAGLSLVVGANLETGIAASLALQEAALMDTPLEVRLAWTVRGRARRRGEAIPFPDPVGSLWAREVDPRGWTGHNIPVKAFEAPVDGEWAGAMARVSGALDDGVQRTIVGAADHAQYLAAIALAAAAIPAGQHAYGPGRQWASAAPTAYLDRALAAGLDVAAFHETAPA
;
A
#
# COMPACT_ATOMS: atom_id res chain seq x y z
N MET A 1 -9.47 -3.40 -23.52
CA MET A 1 -10.34 -4.20 -22.62
C MET A 1 -9.44 -5.07 -21.76
N HIS A 2 -9.56 -4.97 -20.44
CA HIS A 2 -8.66 -5.54 -19.46
C HIS A 2 -9.44 -6.42 -18.48
N PRO A 3 -8.95 -7.62 -18.12
CA PRO A 3 -9.58 -8.41 -17.08
C PRO A 3 -9.40 -7.70 -15.73
N ILE A 4 -10.49 -7.52 -14.98
CA ILE A 4 -10.41 -7.06 -13.59
C ILE A 4 -10.11 -8.26 -12.68
N GLY A 5 -8.94 -8.22 -12.05
CA GLY A 5 -8.50 -9.23 -11.09
C GLY A 5 -9.38 -9.27 -9.85
N GLU A 6 -9.22 -10.32 -9.04
CA GLU A 6 -9.98 -10.45 -7.78
C GLU A 6 -9.66 -9.31 -6.79
N VAL A 7 -8.42 -8.81 -6.80
CA VAL A 7 -8.00 -7.65 -6.00
C VAL A 7 -8.72 -6.40 -6.47
N GLY A 8 -8.72 -6.11 -7.78
CA GLY A 8 -9.48 -4.99 -8.35
C GLY A 8 -10.99 -5.07 -8.08
N ARG A 9 -11.61 -6.25 -8.20
CA ARG A 9 -13.05 -6.45 -7.88
C ARG A 9 -13.36 -6.20 -6.40
N ARG A 10 -12.43 -6.53 -5.50
CA ARG A 10 -12.57 -6.27 -4.06
C ARG A 10 -12.33 -4.80 -3.74
N ALA A 11 -11.30 -4.20 -4.31
CA ALA A 11 -11.00 -2.78 -4.15
C ALA A 11 -12.20 -1.92 -4.61
N LEU A 12 -12.80 -2.27 -5.77
CA LEU A 12 -14.01 -1.62 -6.24
C LEU A 12 -15.16 -1.70 -5.24
N ARG A 13 -15.39 -2.87 -4.61
CA ARG A 13 -16.44 -3.02 -3.59
C ARG A 13 -16.18 -2.16 -2.35
N ILE A 14 -14.92 -2.08 -1.92
CA ILE A 14 -14.49 -1.18 -0.83
C ILE A 14 -14.84 0.26 -1.21
N LEU A 15 -14.39 0.71 -2.39
CA LEU A 15 -14.63 2.08 -2.88
C LEU A 15 -16.12 2.40 -3.05
N GLN A 16 -16.94 1.45 -3.51
CA GLN A 16 -18.40 1.62 -3.60
C GLN A 16 -19.08 1.78 -2.24
N SER A 17 -18.45 1.32 -1.16
CA SER A 17 -18.96 1.47 0.20
C SER A 17 -18.45 2.73 0.93
N GLU A 18 -17.47 3.44 0.35
CA GLU A 18 -16.86 4.62 0.96
C GLU A 18 -17.77 5.85 0.85
N PRO A 19 -18.17 6.48 1.98
CA PRO A 19 -19.04 7.66 1.95
C PRO A 19 -18.43 8.88 1.26
N ALA A 20 -17.10 8.93 1.17
CA ALA A 20 -16.36 10.01 0.51
C ALA A 20 -16.37 9.90 -1.03
N ILE A 21 -16.90 8.81 -1.59
CA ILE A 21 -16.90 8.53 -3.02
C ILE A 21 -18.31 8.74 -3.58
N THR A 22 -18.42 9.69 -4.52
CA THR A 22 -19.69 9.98 -5.21
C THR A 22 -20.10 8.83 -6.12
N GLU A 23 -19.15 8.25 -6.85
CA GLU A 23 -19.38 7.14 -7.77
C GLU A 23 -18.10 6.31 -7.92
N ALA A 24 -18.25 4.98 -7.97
CA ALA A 24 -17.18 4.03 -8.30
C ALA A 24 -17.70 3.02 -9.32
N ALA A 25 -17.05 2.99 -10.49
CA ALA A 25 -17.41 2.16 -11.64
C ALA A 25 -16.21 1.34 -12.12
N ALA A 26 -16.48 0.28 -12.85
CA ALA A 26 -15.45 -0.46 -13.58
C ALA A 26 -15.24 0.17 -14.96
N TRP A 27 -14.00 0.28 -15.40
CA TRP A 27 -13.66 0.78 -16.74
C TRP A 27 -12.93 -0.29 -17.54
N GLY A 28 -13.27 -0.38 -18.83
CA GLY A 28 -12.56 -1.23 -19.78
C GLY A 28 -12.62 -2.73 -19.48
N VAL A 29 -13.57 -3.23 -18.69
CA VAL A 29 -13.63 -4.64 -18.26
C VAL A 29 -14.27 -5.56 -19.30
N THR A 30 -13.70 -6.76 -19.48
CA THR A 30 -14.28 -7.82 -20.33
C THR A 30 -15.48 -8.51 -19.69
N GLU A 31 -15.52 -8.57 -18.37
CA GLU A 31 -16.62 -9.14 -17.58
C GLU A 31 -17.16 -8.07 -16.64
N THR A 32 -18.44 -7.75 -16.76
CA THR A 32 -19.12 -6.83 -15.85
C THR A 32 -19.26 -7.48 -14.47
N PRO A 33 -18.66 -6.90 -13.41
CA PRO A 33 -18.90 -7.38 -12.05
C PRO A 33 -20.39 -7.20 -11.71
N GLN A 34 -20.97 -8.15 -10.98
CA GLN A 34 -22.38 -8.04 -10.58
C GLN A 34 -22.61 -6.73 -9.82
N ARG A 35 -23.72 -6.05 -10.14
CA ARG A 35 -24.14 -4.79 -9.51
C ARG A 35 -23.13 -3.64 -9.63
N THR A 36 -22.21 -3.72 -10.58
CA THR A 36 -21.25 -2.67 -10.89
C THR A 36 -21.60 -2.03 -12.21
N ARG A 37 -21.63 -0.69 -12.25
CA ARG A 37 -21.69 0.06 -13.50
C ARG A 37 -20.35 -0.09 -14.24
N VAL A 38 -20.43 -0.31 -15.54
CA VAL A 38 -19.27 -0.25 -16.43
C VAL A 38 -19.36 1.06 -17.22
N VAL A 39 -18.26 1.80 -17.28
CA VAL A 39 -18.13 3.03 -18.08
C VAL A 39 -17.29 2.78 -19.32
N GLU A 40 -17.63 3.48 -20.40
CA GLU A 40 -16.97 3.33 -21.70
C GLU A 40 -15.71 4.22 -21.82
N ASP A 41 -15.70 5.35 -21.12
CA ASP A 41 -14.58 6.29 -21.02
C ASP A 41 -14.35 6.70 -19.55
N LEU A 42 -13.30 7.50 -19.34
CA LEU A 42 -12.88 8.01 -18.04
C LEU A 42 -13.31 9.47 -17.80
N GLU A 43 -14.21 10.02 -18.62
CA GLU A 43 -14.60 11.43 -18.52
C GLU A 43 -15.19 11.73 -17.13
N GLY A 44 -14.64 12.74 -16.46
CA GLY A 44 -15.05 13.14 -15.10
C GLY A 44 -14.52 12.26 -13.97
N ALA A 45 -13.73 11.23 -14.26
CA ALA A 45 -13.05 10.45 -13.24
C ALA A 45 -11.94 11.28 -12.58
N ALA A 46 -11.97 11.40 -11.25
CA ALA A 46 -10.88 12.05 -10.51
C ALA A 46 -9.67 11.12 -10.31
N VAL A 47 -9.93 9.82 -10.15
CA VAL A 47 -8.93 8.81 -9.82
C VAL A 47 -9.26 7.50 -10.53
N VAL A 48 -8.23 6.86 -11.07
CA VAL A 48 -8.27 5.50 -11.58
C VAL A 48 -7.39 4.61 -10.71
N VAL A 49 -7.84 3.40 -10.43
CA VAL A 49 -7.14 2.45 -9.56
C VAL A 49 -6.97 1.14 -10.30
N THR A 50 -5.76 0.56 -10.26
CA THR A 50 -5.44 -0.67 -11.00
C THR A 50 -4.60 -1.64 -10.19
N ASP A 51 -4.94 -2.94 -10.28
CA ASP A 51 -4.11 -4.06 -9.85
C ASP A 51 -3.30 -4.67 -11.00
N HIS A 52 -3.34 -4.05 -12.20
CA HIS A 52 -2.64 -4.51 -13.38
C HIS A 52 -1.20 -3.98 -13.43
N GLY A 53 -0.22 -4.85 -13.67
CA GLY A 53 1.21 -4.50 -13.59
C GLY A 53 1.66 -3.43 -14.60
N GLU A 54 1.24 -3.54 -15.86
CA GLU A 54 1.72 -2.62 -16.91
C GLU A 54 0.64 -2.31 -17.95
N PRO A 55 -0.11 -1.22 -17.77
CA PRO A 55 -0.83 -0.63 -18.89
C PRO A 55 -0.39 0.80 -19.19
N ASP A 56 0.63 0.98 -20.06
CA ASP A 56 0.97 2.30 -20.61
C ASP A 56 -0.26 2.98 -21.27
N GLU A 57 -1.14 2.16 -21.86
CA GLU A 57 -2.44 2.59 -22.39
C GLU A 57 -3.35 3.20 -21.30
N LEU A 58 -3.32 2.67 -20.07
CA LEU A 58 -4.08 3.23 -18.96
C LEU A 58 -3.48 4.55 -18.49
N ALA A 59 -2.15 4.66 -18.47
CA ALA A 59 -1.47 5.91 -18.13
C ALA A 59 -1.94 7.03 -19.08
N ALA A 60 -1.90 6.74 -20.38
CA ALA A 60 -2.38 7.66 -21.42
C ALA A 60 -3.86 8.01 -21.23
N ALA A 61 -4.72 7.01 -21.04
CA ALA A 61 -6.16 7.25 -20.83
C ALA A 61 -6.45 8.11 -19.58
N CYS A 62 -5.70 7.92 -18.49
CA CYS A 62 -5.83 8.74 -17.28
C CYS A 62 -5.37 10.18 -17.54
N LEU A 63 -4.26 10.37 -18.25
CA LEU A 63 -3.74 11.69 -18.60
C LEU A 63 -4.74 12.45 -19.50
N ASP A 64 -5.29 11.78 -20.52
CA ASP A 64 -6.31 12.35 -21.42
C ASP A 64 -7.58 12.75 -20.66
N ALA A 65 -7.95 11.98 -19.64
CA ALA A 65 -9.12 12.26 -18.79
C ALA A 65 -8.86 13.26 -17.66
N GLY A 66 -7.60 13.64 -17.40
CA GLY A 66 -7.24 14.48 -16.26
C GLY A 66 -7.33 13.77 -14.90
N ALA A 67 -7.20 12.44 -14.87
CA ALA A 67 -7.36 11.62 -13.68
C ALA A 67 -6.02 11.25 -13.04
N ALA A 68 -5.96 11.26 -11.71
CA ALA A 68 -4.86 10.63 -10.98
C ALA A 68 -4.90 9.11 -11.16
N LEU A 69 -3.75 8.45 -11.00
CA LEU A 69 -3.65 6.99 -11.14
C LEU A 69 -3.00 6.36 -9.92
N VAL A 70 -3.61 5.29 -9.41
CA VAL A 70 -3.12 4.47 -8.30
C VAL A 70 -2.84 3.06 -8.79
N THR A 71 -1.66 2.53 -8.49
CA THR A 71 -1.26 1.16 -8.86
C THR A 71 -0.51 0.43 -7.74
N ILE A 72 -0.63 -0.90 -7.74
CA ILE A 72 0.15 -1.79 -6.86
C ILE A 72 1.62 -1.90 -7.27
N ASP A 73 1.94 -1.61 -8.53
CA ASP A 73 3.27 -1.83 -9.11
C ASP A 73 4.16 -0.58 -9.02
N THR A 74 5.45 -0.75 -9.31
CA THR A 74 6.47 0.29 -9.29
C THR A 74 6.75 0.75 -10.72
N TRP A 75 5.89 1.64 -11.24
CA TRP A 75 6.03 2.17 -12.61
C TRP A 75 7.33 2.95 -12.85
N GLY A 76 7.78 2.90 -14.10
CA GLY A 76 9.00 3.53 -14.62
C GLY A 76 8.94 5.06 -14.73
N ALA A 77 10.01 5.64 -15.28
CA ALA A 77 10.21 7.10 -15.30
C ALA A 77 9.34 7.85 -16.33
N GLU A 78 8.98 7.21 -17.45
CA GLU A 78 8.23 7.90 -18.53
C GLU A 78 6.84 8.36 -18.11
N PRO A 79 5.92 7.50 -17.59
CA PRO A 79 4.61 7.97 -17.15
C PRO A 79 4.73 8.98 -16.01
N ALA A 80 5.73 8.84 -15.14
CA ALA A 80 5.95 9.75 -14.02
C ALA A 80 6.15 11.22 -14.47
N ALA A 81 6.89 11.45 -15.55
CA ALA A 81 7.13 12.80 -16.07
C ALA A 81 5.84 13.41 -16.65
N ALA A 82 5.08 12.63 -17.43
CA ALA A 82 3.82 13.10 -18.01
C ALA A 82 2.78 13.47 -16.95
N PHE A 83 2.66 12.67 -15.87
CA PHE A 83 1.80 13.01 -14.73
C PHE A 83 2.26 14.29 -14.02
N ALA A 84 3.58 14.49 -13.87
CA ALA A 84 4.11 15.71 -13.26
C ALA A 84 3.78 16.96 -14.10
N ASP A 85 3.97 16.89 -15.43
CA ASP A 85 3.66 17.98 -16.37
C ASP A 85 2.17 18.32 -16.39
N ALA A 86 1.31 17.31 -16.23
CA ALA A 86 -0.14 17.48 -16.13
C ALA A 86 -0.61 17.96 -14.74
N GLY A 87 0.28 18.05 -13.74
CA GLY A 87 -0.09 18.38 -12.36
C GLY A 87 -0.87 17.27 -11.64
N LEU A 88 -0.81 16.04 -12.14
CA LEU A 88 -1.54 14.87 -11.64
C LEU A 88 -0.60 13.95 -10.84
N SER A 89 -1.16 13.18 -9.90
CA SER A 89 -0.40 12.20 -9.13
C SER A 89 -0.45 10.81 -9.78
N LEU A 90 0.71 10.18 -9.90
CA LEU A 90 0.87 8.75 -10.15
C LEU A 90 1.30 8.09 -8.83
N VAL A 91 0.37 7.45 -8.14
CA VAL A 91 0.62 6.75 -6.86
C VAL A 91 1.00 5.31 -7.14
N VAL A 92 2.24 4.95 -6.82
CA VAL A 92 2.80 3.61 -7.02
C VAL A 92 2.95 2.85 -5.70
N GLY A 93 3.00 1.52 -5.79
CA GLY A 93 3.28 0.70 -4.64
C GLY A 93 2.17 0.68 -3.59
N ALA A 94 0.90 0.80 -3.99
CA ALA A 94 -0.29 0.66 -3.14
C ALA A 94 -0.51 -0.82 -2.76
N ASN A 95 0.44 -1.41 -2.04
CA ASN A 95 0.54 -2.83 -1.75
C ASN A 95 0.97 -3.07 -0.28
N LEU A 96 1.28 -4.32 0.08
CA LEU A 96 1.69 -4.66 1.45
C LEU A 96 3.06 -4.08 1.84
N GLU A 97 3.99 -4.04 0.89
CA GLU A 97 5.39 -3.62 1.08
C GLU A 97 5.50 -2.10 1.24
N THR A 98 5.22 -1.37 0.18
CA THR A 98 5.45 0.08 0.07
C THR A 98 4.22 0.91 0.43
N GLY A 99 3.07 0.26 0.60
CA GLY A 99 1.84 0.88 1.09
C GLY A 99 1.71 0.66 2.59
N ILE A 100 1.23 -0.53 2.99
CA ILE A 100 0.88 -0.82 4.40
C ILE A 100 2.11 -0.83 5.31
N ALA A 101 3.09 -1.72 5.09
CA ALA A 101 4.24 -1.85 5.99
C ALA A 101 5.02 -0.53 6.08
N ALA A 102 5.24 0.13 4.94
CA ALA A 102 5.95 1.40 4.92
C ALA A 102 5.19 2.53 5.65
N SER A 103 3.87 2.66 5.44
CA SER A 103 3.09 3.70 6.13
C SER A 103 3.02 3.44 7.63
N LEU A 104 2.90 2.18 8.05
CA LEU A 104 2.95 1.80 9.46
C LEU A 104 4.29 2.22 10.09
N ALA A 105 5.41 1.94 9.41
CA ALA A 105 6.73 2.34 9.88
C ALA A 105 6.90 3.85 9.97
N LEU A 106 6.43 4.61 8.97
CA LEU A 106 6.54 6.07 8.98
C LEU A 106 5.71 6.71 10.08
N GLN A 107 4.50 6.18 10.33
CA GLN A 107 3.65 6.65 11.43
C GLN A 107 4.30 6.39 12.78
N GLU A 108 4.83 5.19 13.01
CA GLU A 108 5.52 4.87 14.27
C GLU A 108 6.85 5.62 14.43
N ALA A 109 7.60 5.83 13.35
CA ALA A 109 8.82 6.63 13.40
C ALA A 109 8.55 8.10 13.72
N ALA A 110 7.41 8.66 13.31
CA ALA A 110 7.01 10.02 13.64
C ALA A 110 6.66 10.22 15.12
N LEU A 111 6.45 9.14 15.88
CA LEU A 111 6.22 9.17 17.33
C LEU A 111 7.52 9.12 18.15
N MET A 112 8.67 8.95 17.50
CA MET A 112 9.98 8.84 18.17
C MET A 112 10.75 10.16 18.06
N ASP A 113 11.43 10.57 19.13
CA ASP A 113 12.31 11.75 19.11
C ASP A 113 13.47 11.55 18.15
N THR A 114 14.04 10.35 18.12
CA THR A 114 15.08 9.96 17.17
C THR A 114 14.89 8.50 16.72
N PRO A 115 14.35 8.26 15.53
CA PRO A 115 14.31 6.93 14.94
C PRO A 115 15.72 6.37 14.70
N LEU A 116 15.99 5.15 15.18
CA LEU A 116 17.30 4.50 15.13
C LEU A 116 17.37 3.40 14.06
N GLU A 117 16.35 2.56 13.96
CA GLU A 117 16.26 1.47 12.97
C GLU A 117 14.78 1.21 12.63
N VAL A 118 14.50 1.00 11.34
CA VAL A 118 13.22 0.50 10.85
C VAL A 118 13.43 -0.87 10.22
N ARG A 119 12.52 -1.80 10.51
CA ARG A 119 12.41 -3.07 9.78
C ARG A 119 11.02 -3.19 9.19
N LEU A 120 10.97 -3.43 7.90
CA LEU A 120 9.73 -3.70 7.17
C LEU A 120 9.67 -5.18 6.87
N ALA A 121 8.50 -5.78 6.99
CA ALA A 121 8.30 -7.13 6.51
C ALA A 121 6.91 -7.32 5.92
N TRP A 122 6.83 -8.15 4.89
CA TRP A 122 5.55 -8.53 4.28
C TRP A 122 5.61 -9.97 3.79
N THR A 123 4.43 -10.57 3.69
CA THR A 123 4.29 -11.90 3.11
C THR A 123 4.28 -11.85 1.60
N VAL A 124 4.90 -12.83 0.96
CA VAL A 124 4.81 -13.08 -0.48
C VAL A 124 4.34 -14.50 -0.72
N ARG A 125 3.64 -14.75 -1.83
CA ARG A 125 3.23 -16.12 -2.18
C ARG A 125 4.46 -16.99 -2.41
N GLY A 126 4.57 -18.10 -1.68
CA GLY A 126 5.66 -19.04 -1.91
C GLY A 126 5.85 -20.04 -0.78
N ARG A 127 6.75 -20.99 -1.01
CA ARG A 127 7.03 -22.04 -0.02
C ARG A 127 7.72 -21.45 1.21
N ALA A 128 7.11 -21.67 2.38
CA ALA A 128 7.66 -21.26 3.67
C ALA A 128 9.14 -21.67 3.84
N ARG A 129 9.94 -20.74 4.36
CA ARG A 129 11.37 -20.95 4.58
C ARG A 129 11.62 -21.64 5.92
N ARG A 130 12.80 -22.26 6.04
CA ARG A 130 13.29 -22.91 7.28
C ARG A 130 14.46 -22.16 7.93
N ARG A 131 14.87 -21.04 7.36
CA ARG A 131 16.02 -20.21 7.79
C ARG A 131 15.87 -18.78 7.27
N GLY A 132 16.44 -17.82 7.99
CA GLY A 132 16.40 -16.40 7.67
C GLY A 132 16.29 -15.56 8.94
N GLU A 133 15.71 -14.36 8.81
CA GLU A 133 15.29 -13.56 9.97
C GLU A 133 13.92 -14.05 10.45
N ALA A 134 13.71 -14.19 11.76
CA ALA A 134 12.41 -14.52 12.32
C ALA A 134 11.56 -13.25 12.44
N ILE A 135 10.42 -13.23 11.75
CA ILE A 135 9.51 -12.10 11.68
C ILE A 135 8.18 -12.45 12.35
N PRO A 136 7.74 -11.70 13.38
CA PRO A 136 6.45 -11.93 14.04
C PRO A 136 5.32 -11.17 13.33
N PHE A 137 4.62 -11.83 12.40
CA PHE A 137 3.36 -11.27 11.89
C PHE A 137 2.22 -11.50 12.90
N PRO A 138 1.16 -10.67 12.89
CA PRO A 138 -0.05 -10.94 13.65
C PRO A 138 -0.70 -12.27 13.26
N ASP A 139 -1.55 -12.79 14.14
CA ASP A 139 -2.43 -13.91 13.81
C ASP A 139 -3.39 -13.52 12.67
N PRO A 140 -3.74 -14.45 11.76
CA PRO A 140 -3.42 -15.87 11.79
C PRO A 140 -2.12 -16.26 11.07
N VAL A 141 -1.32 -15.30 10.58
CA VAL A 141 -0.07 -15.59 9.85
C VAL A 141 1.00 -16.13 10.80
N GLY A 142 1.15 -15.50 11.96
CA GLY A 142 2.14 -15.87 12.96
C GLY A 142 3.60 -15.67 12.52
N SER A 143 4.53 -16.25 13.27
CA SER A 143 5.96 -16.03 13.04
C SER A 143 6.49 -16.82 11.82
N LEU A 144 7.21 -16.13 10.93
CA LEU A 144 7.78 -16.71 9.70
C LEU A 144 9.27 -16.40 9.54
N TRP A 145 9.97 -17.25 8.78
CA TRP A 145 11.35 -17.01 8.36
C TRP A 145 11.37 -16.19 7.07
N ALA A 146 12.02 -15.03 7.10
CA ALA A 146 12.09 -14.08 5.99
C ALA A 146 13.50 -13.95 5.42
N ARG A 147 13.59 -13.50 4.16
CA ARG A 147 14.86 -13.08 3.54
C ARG A 147 14.94 -11.57 3.51
N GLU A 148 16.13 -11.02 3.70
CA GLU A 148 16.38 -9.59 3.48
C GLU A 148 16.33 -9.27 1.97
N VAL A 149 15.75 -8.12 1.65
CA VAL A 149 15.63 -7.57 0.30
C VAL A 149 15.90 -6.06 0.35
N ASP A 150 16.07 -5.44 -0.83
CA ASP A 150 16.25 -3.99 -0.92
C ASP A 150 14.94 -3.27 -0.53
N PRO A 151 15.00 -2.26 0.37
CA PRO A 151 13.81 -1.52 0.81
C PRO A 151 13.33 -0.56 -0.29
N ARG A 152 12.43 -1.03 -1.16
CA ARG A 152 11.85 -0.21 -2.23
C ARG A 152 11.02 0.92 -1.65
N GLY A 153 10.99 2.05 -2.35
CA GLY A 153 10.20 3.21 -1.96
C GLY A 153 10.59 3.92 -0.67
N TRP A 154 11.69 3.49 -0.04
CA TRP A 154 12.24 4.14 1.16
C TRP A 154 13.41 5.08 0.84
N THR A 155 13.68 5.34 -0.44
CA THR A 155 14.75 6.25 -0.87
C THR A 155 14.43 7.68 -0.44
N GLY A 156 15.28 8.26 0.41
CA GLY A 156 15.15 9.66 0.86
C GLY A 156 14.94 9.85 2.36
N HIS A 157 14.76 8.78 3.12
CA HIS A 157 14.69 8.86 4.58
C HIS A 157 16.07 8.69 5.22
N ASN A 158 16.41 9.49 6.23
CA ASN A 158 17.67 9.43 6.97
C ASN A 158 17.68 8.34 8.06
N ILE A 159 16.83 7.33 7.95
CA ILE A 159 16.64 6.27 8.95
C ILE A 159 17.18 4.96 8.37
N PRO A 160 18.07 4.23 9.08
CA PRO A 160 18.51 2.91 8.66
C PRO A 160 17.32 1.94 8.53
N VAL A 161 17.17 1.32 7.36
CA VAL A 161 16.04 0.42 7.06
C VAL A 161 16.51 -0.92 6.54
N LYS A 162 15.85 -1.97 7.03
CA LYS A 162 15.95 -3.32 6.48
C LYS A 162 14.58 -3.81 6.06
N ALA A 163 14.49 -4.44 4.90
CA ALA A 163 13.23 -4.95 4.36
C ALA A 163 13.29 -6.46 4.22
N PHE A 164 12.18 -7.13 4.51
CA PHE A 164 12.12 -8.58 4.60
C PHE A 164 10.89 -9.16 3.89
N GLU A 165 11.12 -10.14 3.04
CA GLU A 165 10.05 -10.93 2.42
C GLU A 165 9.92 -12.29 3.09
N ALA A 166 8.71 -12.61 3.56
CA ALA A 166 8.37 -13.89 4.15
C ALA A 166 7.48 -14.71 3.21
N PRO A 167 7.98 -15.79 2.57
CA PRO A 167 7.13 -16.67 1.78
C PRO A 167 6.11 -17.38 2.67
N VAL A 168 4.83 -17.30 2.28
CA VAL A 168 3.73 -18.02 2.94
C VAL A 168 2.95 -18.83 1.90
N ASP A 169 2.56 -20.04 2.31
CA ASP A 169 1.63 -20.89 1.57
C ASP A 169 0.27 -20.81 2.25
N GLY A 170 -0.80 -20.73 1.47
CA GLY A 170 -2.16 -20.55 1.96
C GLY A 170 -2.80 -19.21 1.60
N GLU A 171 -3.88 -18.90 2.30
CA GLU A 171 -4.80 -17.80 1.97
C GLU A 171 -4.51 -16.51 2.75
N TRP A 172 -3.66 -16.55 3.77
CA TRP A 172 -3.38 -15.42 4.66
C TRP A 172 -2.14 -14.65 4.20
N ALA A 173 -2.19 -13.33 4.38
CA ALA A 173 -1.07 -12.44 4.15
C ALA A 173 -0.91 -11.48 5.34
N GLY A 174 0.28 -10.91 5.47
CA GLY A 174 0.57 -9.93 6.50
C GLY A 174 1.61 -8.90 6.07
N ALA A 175 1.55 -7.76 6.74
CA ALA A 175 2.49 -6.65 6.63
C ALA A 175 2.84 -6.20 8.05
N MET A 176 4.11 -5.85 8.28
CA MET A 176 4.62 -5.51 9.60
C MET A 176 5.71 -4.44 9.48
N ALA A 177 5.71 -3.53 10.45
CA ALA A 177 6.80 -2.61 10.70
C ALA A 177 7.29 -2.75 12.14
N ARG A 178 8.61 -2.77 12.31
CA ARG A 178 9.25 -2.61 13.61
C ARG A 178 10.09 -1.36 13.58
N VAL A 179 9.81 -0.45 14.50
CA VAL A 179 10.53 0.80 14.67
C VAL A 179 11.23 0.79 16.03
N SER A 180 12.53 1.04 16.02
CA SER A 180 13.29 1.29 17.25
C SER A 180 13.71 2.75 17.25
N GLY A 181 13.43 3.48 18.32
CA GLY A 181 13.72 4.90 18.46
C GLY A 181 14.10 5.26 19.89
N ALA A 182 14.86 6.35 20.04
CA ALA A 182 15.07 6.97 21.33
C ALA A 182 13.87 7.84 21.69
N LEU A 183 13.50 7.79 22.96
CA LEU A 183 12.56 8.66 23.66
C LEU A 183 13.22 9.18 24.95
N ASP A 184 12.61 10.16 25.59
CA ASP A 184 13.08 10.73 26.87
C ASP A 184 13.38 9.67 27.96
N ASP A 185 12.68 8.53 27.96
CA ASP A 185 12.76 7.47 28.97
C ASP A 185 13.64 6.27 28.57
N GLY A 186 14.20 6.27 27.36
CA GLY A 186 15.12 5.24 26.87
C GLY A 186 14.93 4.88 25.40
N VAL A 187 15.18 3.61 25.07
CA VAL A 187 14.98 3.11 23.71
C VAL A 187 13.67 2.33 23.68
N GLN A 188 12.70 2.86 22.93
CA GLN A 188 11.46 2.17 22.64
C GLN A 188 11.57 1.38 21.35
N ARG A 189 10.99 0.18 21.38
CA ARG A 189 10.76 -0.67 20.22
C ARG A 189 9.27 -0.90 20.07
N THR A 190 8.73 -0.47 18.95
CA THR A 190 7.36 -0.74 18.55
C THR A 190 7.34 -1.75 17.41
N ILE A 191 6.48 -2.76 17.50
CA ILE A 191 6.12 -3.67 16.41
C ILE A 191 4.64 -3.43 16.11
N VAL A 192 4.32 -3.08 14.87
CA VAL A 192 2.95 -2.94 14.38
C VAL A 192 2.77 -3.80 13.14
N GLY A 193 1.61 -4.39 12.96
CA GLY A 193 1.33 -5.15 11.74
C GLY A 193 -0.14 -5.42 11.54
N ALA A 194 -0.46 -5.85 10.33
CA ALA A 194 -1.78 -6.31 9.94
C ALA A 194 -1.68 -7.69 9.31
N ALA A 195 -2.70 -8.51 9.49
CA ALA A 195 -2.83 -9.80 8.85
C ALA A 195 -4.30 -10.06 8.49
N ASP A 196 -4.54 -10.52 7.27
CA ASP A 196 -5.88 -10.88 6.79
C ASP A 196 -5.73 -11.81 5.57
N HIS A 197 -6.85 -12.30 5.05
CA HIS A 197 -6.87 -13.08 3.82
C HIS A 197 -6.28 -12.23 2.69
N ALA A 198 -5.33 -12.81 1.95
CA ALA A 198 -4.39 -12.12 1.08
C ALA A 198 -5.06 -11.20 0.05
N GLN A 199 -6.17 -11.64 -0.52
CA GLN A 199 -6.93 -10.85 -1.49
C GLN A 199 -7.66 -9.66 -0.88
N TYR A 200 -8.10 -9.75 0.38
CA TYR A 200 -8.72 -8.63 1.09
C TYR A 200 -7.66 -7.62 1.48
N LEU A 201 -6.55 -8.08 2.06
CA LEU A 201 -5.47 -7.18 2.46
C LEU A 201 -4.87 -6.42 1.27
N ALA A 202 -4.66 -7.08 0.13
CA ALA A 202 -4.22 -6.44 -1.10
C ALA A 202 -5.26 -5.43 -1.66
N ALA A 203 -6.55 -5.75 -1.55
CA ALA A 203 -7.63 -4.86 -2.01
C ALA A 203 -7.76 -3.61 -1.13
N ILE A 204 -7.62 -3.76 0.20
CA ILE A 204 -7.53 -2.65 1.14
C ILE A 204 -6.32 -1.77 0.81
N ALA A 205 -5.15 -2.39 0.63
CA ALA A 205 -3.93 -1.66 0.27
C ALA A 205 -4.10 -0.83 -1.01
N LEU A 206 -4.75 -1.41 -2.02
CA LEU A 206 -5.00 -0.72 -3.28
C LEU A 206 -6.04 0.41 -3.14
N ALA A 207 -7.18 0.13 -2.49
CA ALA A 207 -8.26 1.11 -2.31
C ALA A 207 -7.86 2.29 -1.41
N ALA A 208 -7.00 2.07 -0.42
CA ALA A 208 -6.60 3.07 0.57
C ALA A 208 -5.95 4.32 -0.05
N ALA A 209 -5.26 4.18 -1.18
CA ALA A 209 -4.63 5.32 -1.88
C ALA A 209 -5.61 6.12 -2.76
N ALA A 210 -6.80 5.59 -3.07
CA ALA A 210 -7.72 6.22 -4.02
C ALA A 210 -8.29 7.54 -3.51
N ILE A 211 -8.81 7.58 -2.28
CA ILE A 211 -9.41 8.79 -1.70
C ILE A 211 -8.34 9.87 -1.48
N PRO A 212 -7.17 9.59 -0.88
CA PRO A 212 -6.13 10.61 -0.70
C PRO A 212 -5.60 11.14 -2.04
N ALA A 213 -5.53 10.31 -3.09
CA ALA A 213 -5.21 10.77 -4.44
C ALA A 213 -6.25 11.76 -4.97
N GLY A 214 -7.54 11.46 -4.85
CA GLY A 214 -8.63 12.36 -5.26
C GLY A 214 -8.72 13.64 -4.41
N GLN A 215 -8.15 13.63 -3.21
CA GLN A 215 -8.04 14.77 -2.31
C GLN A 215 -6.71 15.52 -2.45
N HIS A 216 -5.89 15.17 -3.45
CA HIS A 216 -4.58 15.78 -3.71
C HIS A 216 -3.60 15.70 -2.53
N ALA A 217 -3.67 14.62 -1.73
CA ALA A 217 -2.69 14.36 -0.67
C ALA A 217 -1.31 13.97 -1.22
N TYR A 218 -1.25 13.54 -2.48
CA TYR A 218 -0.02 13.21 -3.19
C TYR A 218 0.37 14.36 -4.14
N GLY A 219 1.65 14.71 -4.16
CA GLY A 219 2.18 15.70 -5.10
C GLY A 219 2.15 15.21 -6.55
N PRO A 220 2.32 16.12 -7.54
CA PRO A 220 2.40 15.75 -8.95
C PRO A 220 3.52 14.75 -9.25
N GLY A 221 3.33 13.95 -10.31
CA GLY A 221 4.28 12.93 -10.75
C GLY A 221 4.23 11.67 -9.89
N ARG A 222 5.32 10.90 -9.91
CA ARG A 222 5.38 9.61 -9.19
C ARG A 222 5.55 9.81 -7.68
N GLN A 223 4.59 9.30 -6.94
CA GLN A 223 4.58 9.25 -5.48
C GLN A 223 4.43 7.81 -5.01
N TRP A 224 5.13 7.42 -3.94
CA TRP A 224 4.84 6.16 -3.26
C TRP A 224 3.55 6.29 -2.46
N ALA A 225 2.77 5.21 -2.32
CA ALA A 225 1.57 5.21 -1.48
C ALA A 225 1.88 5.68 -0.04
N SER A 226 3.05 5.34 0.49
CA SER A 226 3.58 5.77 1.78
C SER A 226 4.00 7.24 1.86
N ALA A 227 3.97 8.01 0.77
CA ALA A 227 4.29 9.45 0.80
C ALA A 227 3.25 10.28 1.57
N ALA A 228 2.03 9.75 1.75
CA ALA A 228 0.98 10.33 2.60
C ALA A 228 0.55 9.30 3.67
N PRO A 229 1.44 8.92 4.60
CA PRO A 229 1.26 7.70 5.41
C PRO A 229 0.02 7.77 6.30
N THR A 230 -0.25 8.92 6.92
CA THR A 230 -1.45 9.13 7.76
C THR A 230 -2.73 9.03 6.92
N ALA A 231 -2.82 9.77 5.81
CA ALA A 231 -4.02 9.76 4.97
C ALA A 231 -4.29 8.38 4.36
N TYR A 232 -3.22 7.65 3.98
CA TYR A 232 -3.30 6.29 3.47
C TYR A 232 -3.79 5.31 4.55
N LEU A 233 -3.20 5.32 5.76
CA LEU A 233 -3.59 4.41 6.83
C LEU A 233 -4.98 4.70 7.38
N ASP A 234 -5.38 5.97 7.52
CA ASP A 234 -6.74 6.32 7.93
C ASP A 234 -7.79 5.69 6.98
N ARG A 235 -7.49 5.64 5.68
CA ARG A 235 -8.36 5.01 4.68
C ARG A 235 -8.29 3.50 4.72
N ALA A 236 -7.11 2.93 4.94
CA ALA A 236 -6.98 1.49 5.12
C ALA A 236 -7.77 1.00 6.34
N LEU A 237 -7.67 1.71 7.48
CA LEU A 237 -8.43 1.43 8.71
C LEU A 237 -9.94 1.58 8.48
N ALA A 238 -10.38 2.64 7.80
CA ALA A 238 -11.79 2.83 7.45
C ALA A 238 -12.34 1.70 6.55
N ALA A 239 -11.50 1.18 5.66
CA ALA A 239 -11.80 0.05 4.79
C ALA A 239 -11.77 -1.32 5.51
N GLY A 240 -11.46 -1.36 6.80
CA GLY A 240 -11.46 -2.57 7.63
C GLY A 240 -10.08 -3.18 7.87
N LEU A 241 -8.98 -2.44 7.69
CA LEU A 241 -7.67 -2.89 8.13
C LEU A 241 -7.64 -3.00 9.66
N ASP A 242 -7.36 -4.19 10.18
CA ASP A 242 -7.09 -4.40 11.60
C ASP A 242 -5.58 -4.43 11.85
N VAL A 243 -5.12 -3.62 12.80
CA VAL A 243 -3.70 -3.48 13.17
C VAL A 243 -3.48 -3.97 14.59
N ALA A 244 -2.50 -4.85 14.77
CA ALA A 244 -1.98 -5.26 16.06
C ALA A 244 -0.67 -4.52 16.37
N ALA A 245 -0.50 -4.09 17.63
CA ALA A 245 0.67 -3.37 18.09
C ALA A 245 1.25 -3.99 19.37
N PHE A 246 2.58 -4.00 19.48
CA PHE A 246 3.32 -4.41 20.66
C PHE A 246 4.48 -3.43 20.91
N HIS A 247 4.62 -2.98 22.16
CA HIS A 247 5.64 -2.02 22.57
C HIS A 247 6.55 -2.62 23.64
N GLU A 248 7.85 -2.42 23.50
CA GLU A 248 8.88 -2.83 24.45
C GLU A 248 9.79 -1.63 24.71
N THR A 249 9.86 -1.18 25.97
CA THR A 249 10.76 -0.10 26.39
C THR A 249 11.91 -0.68 27.18
N ALA A 250 13.14 -0.41 26.74
CA ALA A 250 14.34 -0.71 27.50
C ALA A 250 14.86 0.58 28.18
N PRO A 251 15.19 0.54 29.48
CA PRO A 251 15.77 1.70 30.15
C PRO A 251 17.11 2.07 29.51
N ALA A 252 17.39 3.37 29.45
CA ALA A 252 18.65 3.95 28.96
C ALA A 252 19.87 3.46 29.75
#